data_AF-A0A6C1RNE4-F1
#
_entry.id   AF-A0A6C1RNE4-F1
#
_cell.length_a   1.000
_cell.length_b   1.000
_cell.length_c   1.000
_cell.angle_alpha   90.00
_cell.angle_beta   90.00
_cell.angle_gamma   90.00
#
_symmetry.space_group_name_H-M   'P 1'
#
loop_
_entity.id
_entity.type
_entity.pdbx_description
1 polymer ?
#
loop_
_entity_poly.entity_id
_entity_poly.type
_entity_poly.pdbx_seq_one_letter_code
_entity_poly.pdbx_strand_id
1 'polypeptide(L)'
;MSGERPTIANIAVLAAVSRGTVDRALHDRPGVNPAVAQSVRRIARELGYVPNRAAKALKFNNHPKTLVAILPISNREYFDQLQRGVLRARQDIKDMGIAVDVIRLDCDHETVVARAIDRQIENGAAGVAVTGPDTVQVREAIDRAVVAGVPVITVNSDVSGSRRLCFVGQDLKRSGLVAAELLSKMLNRGG
;
A
#
# COMPACT_ATOMS: atom_id res chain seq x y z
N MET A 1 -3.79 -3.09 43.08
CA MET A 1 -2.70 -3.63 42.23
C MET A 1 -2.86 -3.02 40.85
N SER A 2 -1.98 -2.11 40.47
CA SER A 2 -2.09 -1.30 39.26
C SER A 2 -2.19 -2.21 38.01
N GLY A 3 -3.33 -2.14 37.32
CA GLY A 3 -3.63 -2.94 36.14
C GLY A 3 -2.82 -2.47 34.94
N GLU A 4 -1.54 -2.84 34.89
CA GLU A 4 -0.69 -2.59 33.75
C GLU A 4 -1.19 -3.39 32.54
N ARG A 5 -1.48 -2.69 31.43
CA ARG A 5 -1.94 -3.34 30.21
C ARG A 5 -0.87 -4.33 29.74
N PRO A 6 -1.23 -5.60 29.43
CA PRO A 6 -0.27 -6.56 28.91
C PRO A 6 0.42 -6.04 27.66
N THR A 7 1.72 -6.26 27.55
CA THR A 7 2.55 -5.82 26.42
C THR A 7 3.10 -7.01 25.64
N ILE A 8 3.64 -6.76 24.44
CA ILE A 8 4.39 -7.76 23.65
C ILE A 8 5.56 -8.33 24.46
N ALA A 9 6.17 -7.53 25.34
CA ALA A 9 7.25 -8.00 26.20
C ALA A 9 6.76 -9.03 27.24
N ASN A 10 5.59 -8.81 27.84
CA ASN A 10 5.01 -9.78 28.78
C ASN A 10 4.66 -11.10 28.07
N ILE A 11 4.09 -11.03 26.87
CA ILE A 11 3.80 -12.23 26.06
C ILE A 11 5.09 -12.96 25.69
N ALA A 12 6.15 -12.23 25.29
CA ALA A 12 7.44 -12.81 24.92
C ALA A 12 8.07 -13.60 26.08
N VAL A 13 8.01 -13.05 27.30
CA VAL A 13 8.50 -13.71 28.52
C VAL A 13 7.68 -14.97 28.80
N LEU A 14 6.34 -14.88 28.79
CA LEU A 14 5.47 -16.02 29.08
C LEU A 14 5.52 -17.13 28.03
N ALA A 15 5.74 -16.77 26.77
CA ALA A 15 5.87 -17.70 25.66
C ALA A 15 7.31 -18.21 25.45
N ALA A 16 8.28 -17.75 26.25
CA ALA A 16 9.70 -18.07 26.15
C ALA A 16 10.29 -17.83 24.74
N VAL A 17 9.92 -16.73 24.09
CA VAL A 17 10.38 -16.36 22.73
C VAL A 17 10.78 -14.90 22.64
N SER A 18 11.45 -14.52 21.55
CA SER A 18 11.79 -13.11 21.31
C SER A 18 10.56 -12.27 20.95
N ARG A 19 10.61 -10.95 21.23
CA ARG A 19 9.58 -9.98 20.82
C ARG A 19 9.26 -10.04 19.32
N GLY A 20 10.27 -10.25 18.48
CA GLY A 20 10.10 -10.38 17.03
C GLY A 20 9.34 -11.65 16.64
N THR A 21 9.49 -12.73 17.40
CA THR A 21 8.72 -13.97 17.20
C THR A 21 7.25 -13.77 17.58
N VAL A 22 6.99 -13.05 18.68
CA VAL A 22 5.63 -12.66 19.07
C VAL A 22 4.96 -11.79 18.00
N ASP A 23 5.66 -10.77 17.49
CA ASP A 23 5.13 -9.90 16.43
C ASP A 23 4.77 -10.69 15.17
N ARG A 24 5.65 -11.59 14.72
CA ARG A 24 5.38 -12.45 13.55
C ARG A 24 4.20 -13.39 13.78
N ALA A 25 4.12 -14.02 14.96
CA ALA A 25 3.03 -14.93 15.33
C ALA A 25 1.66 -14.25 15.40
N LEU A 26 1.60 -13.01 15.91
CA LEU A 26 0.36 -12.24 16.02
C LEU A 26 -0.12 -11.67 14.69
N HIS A 27 0.75 -11.52 13.69
CA HIS A 27 0.43 -10.95 12.37
C HIS A 27 0.59 -11.97 11.21
N ASP A 28 0.59 -13.27 11.51
CA ASP A 28 0.68 -14.35 10.51
C ASP A 28 1.85 -14.23 9.52
N ARG A 29 2.99 -13.71 9.99
CA ARG A 29 4.19 -13.55 9.15
C ARG A 29 4.97 -14.89 9.05
N PRO A 30 5.60 -15.17 7.90
CA PRO A 30 6.42 -16.39 7.74
C PRO A 30 7.63 -16.42 8.69
N GLY A 31 8.11 -17.63 8.98
CA GLY A 31 9.31 -17.85 9.81
C GLY A 31 9.03 -18.10 11.30
N VAL A 32 7.81 -18.49 11.69
CA VAL A 32 7.49 -18.94 13.05
C VAL A 32 6.90 -20.35 12.99
N ASN A 33 7.40 -21.24 13.84
CA ASN A 33 6.84 -22.58 13.98
C ASN A 33 5.33 -22.49 14.35
N PRO A 34 4.44 -23.24 13.67
CA PRO A 34 3.00 -23.21 13.95
C PRO A 34 2.64 -23.43 15.43
N ALA A 35 3.32 -24.35 16.12
CA ALA A 35 3.09 -24.63 17.53
C ALA A 35 3.44 -23.42 18.42
N VAL A 36 4.54 -22.74 18.10
CA VAL A 36 4.95 -21.50 18.79
C VAL A 36 3.94 -20.38 18.53
N ALA A 37 3.49 -20.22 17.29
CA ALA A 37 2.49 -19.21 16.95
C ALA A 37 1.15 -19.46 17.66
N GLN A 38 0.72 -20.72 17.78
CA GLN A 38 -0.47 -21.09 18.57
C GLN A 38 -0.31 -20.75 20.05
N SER A 39 0.84 -21.08 20.64
CA SER A 39 1.13 -20.78 22.05
C SER A 39 1.09 -19.27 22.32
N VAL A 40 1.72 -18.47 21.46
CA VAL A 40 1.70 -17.00 21.55
C VAL A 40 0.27 -16.45 21.46
N ARG A 41 -0.54 -16.91 20.49
CA ARG A 41 -1.93 -16.45 20.34
C ARG A 41 -2.83 -16.85 21.52
N ARG A 42 -2.54 -17.99 22.15
CA ARG A 42 -3.25 -18.43 23.36
C ARG A 42 -2.91 -17.51 24.54
N ILE A 43 -1.63 -17.31 24.82
CA ILE A 43 -1.15 -16.43 25.91
C ILE A 43 -1.65 -14.99 25.72
N ALA A 44 -1.60 -14.47 24.49
CA ALA A 44 -2.11 -13.13 24.20
C ALA A 44 -3.61 -12.99 24.51
N ARG A 45 -4.42 -14.02 24.22
CA ARG A 45 -5.85 -14.04 24.57
C ARG A 45 -6.08 -14.15 26.07
N GLU A 46 -5.36 -15.06 26.74
CA GLU A 46 -5.46 -15.25 28.20
C GLU A 46 -5.12 -13.98 28.97
N LEU A 47 -4.14 -13.20 28.50
CA LEU A 47 -3.77 -11.91 29.08
C LEU A 47 -4.72 -10.77 28.72
N GLY A 48 -5.63 -10.95 27.76
CA GLY A 48 -6.43 -9.83 27.22
C GLY A 48 -5.58 -8.79 26.48
N TYR A 49 -4.50 -9.22 25.83
CA TYR A 49 -3.64 -8.33 25.06
C TYR A 49 -4.40 -7.70 23.91
N VAL A 50 -4.44 -6.36 23.90
CA VAL A 50 -4.93 -5.57 22.77
C VAL A 50 -3.74 -4.82 22.16
N PRO A 51 -3.49 -4.94 20.85
CA PRO A 51 -2.40 -4.21 20.19
C PRO A 51 -2.47 -2.71 20.48
N ASN A 52 -1.43 -2.18 21.12
CA ASN A 52 -1.34 -0.77 21.43
C ASN A 52 -1.02 0.03 20.16
N ARG A 53 -2.06 0.52 19.47
CA ARG A 53 -1.94 1.39 18.30
C ARG A 53 -1.12 2.65 18.59
N ALA A 54 -1.24 3.24 19.79
CA ALA A 54 -0.46 4.39 20.20
C ALA A 54 1.04 4.10 20.29
N ALA A 55 1.44 2.88 20.68
CA ALA A 55 2.85 2.47 20.66
C ALA A 55 3.41 2.29 19.24
N LYS A 56 2.60 1.86 18.27
CA LYS A 56 2.97 1.89 16.84
C LYS A 56 3.11 3.33 16.37
N ALA A 57 2.15 4.20 16.70
CA ALA A 57 2.17 5.63 16.37
C ALA A 57 3.40 6.34 16.92
N LEU A 58 3.77 6.09 18.19
CA LEU A 58 4.95 6.65 18.85
C LEU A 58 6.26 6.33 18.10
N LYS A 59 6.36 5.15 17.47
CA LYS A 59 7.52 4.80 16.63
C LYS A 59 7.61 5.68 15.38
N PHE A 60 6.48 6.14 14.85
CA PHE A 60 6.40 7.03 13.70
C PHE A 60 6.39 8.52 14.10
N ASN A 61 6.04 8.88 15.33
CA ASN A 61 6.07 10.27 15.81
C ASN A 61 7.48 10.90 15.79
N ASN A 62 8.55 10.10 15.91
CA ASN A 62 9.91 10.63 15.78
C ASN A 62 10.33 10.87 14.31
N HIS A 63 9.68 10.21 13.35
CA HIS A 63 9.92 10.34 11.91
C HIS A 63 8.62 10.12 11.13
N PRO A 64 7.77 11.15 10.98
CA PRO A 64 6.50 11.02 10.28
C PRO A 64 6.75 10.51 8.86
N LYS A 65 6.00 9.48 8.46
CA LYS A 65 6.10 8.88 7.13
C LYS A 65 4.92 9.36 6.29
N THR A 66 5.21 9.91 5.11
CA THR A 66 4.19 10.37 4.17
C THR A 66 4.09 9.42 2.99
N LEU A 67 2.92 8.86 2.76
CA LEU A 67 2.59 8.13 1.53
C LEU A 67 1.92 9.09 0.55
N VAL A 68 2.26 9.01 -0.72
CA VAL A 68 1.75 9.95 -1.74
C VAL A 68 1.03 9.21 -2.85
N ALA A 69 -0.22 9.58 -3.13
CA ALA A 69 -0.96 9.13 -4.30
C ALA A 69 -0.92 10.19 -5.40
N ILE A 70 -0.40 9.85 -6.58
CA ILE A 70 -0.32 10.71 -7.76
C ILE A 70 -1.39 10.23 -8.74
N LEU A 71 -2.43 11.05 -8.92
CA LEU A 71 -3.60 10.74 -9.73
C LEU A 71 -3.80 11.82 -10.82
N PRO A 72 -4.26 11.50 -12.03
CA PRO A 72 -4.59 12.50 -13.03
C PRO A 72 -5.91 13.25 -12.73
N ILE A 73 -6.07 14.46 -13.26
CA ILE A 73 -7.30 15.26 -13.19
C ILE A 73 -8.34 14.83 -14.24
N SER A 74 -7.89 14.25 -15.35
CA SER A 74 -8.75 13.68 -16.40
C SER A 74 -9.78 12.70 -15.81
N ASN A 75 -10.93 12.51 -16.48
CA ASN A 75 -11.97 11.56 -16.05
C ASN A 75 -12.32 11.73 -14.55
N ARG A 76 -12.73 12.96 -14.17
CA ARG A 76 -12.95 13.37 -12.78
C ARG A 76 -13.80 12.37 -12.01
N GLU A 77 -14.90 11.93 -12.59
CA GLU A 77 -15.82 11.00 -11.92
C GLU A 77 -15.10 9.73 -11.45
N TYR A 78 -14.27 9.12 -12.31
CA TYR A 78 -13.50 7.93 -11.97
C TYR A 78 -12.43 8.21 -10.91
N PHE A 79 -11.56 9.20 -11.15
CA PHE A 79 -10.44 9.47 -10.25
C PHE A 79 -10.86 10.09 -8.92
N ASP A 80 -12.05 10.69 -8.84
CA ASP A 80 -12.64 11.11 -7.58
C ASP A 80 -13.10 9.91 -6.74
N GLN A 81 -13.56 8.81 -7.38
CA GLN A 81 -13.80 7.57 -6.65
C GLN A 81 -12.50 7.00 -6.08
N LEU A 82 -11.44 7.00 -6.88
CA LEU A 82 -10.13 6.52 -6.44
C LEU A 82 -9.59 7.37 -5.29
N GLN A 83 -9.69 8.70 -5.40
CA GLN A 83 -9.33 9.61 -4.33
C GLN A 83 -10.15 9.37 -3.06
N ARG A 84 -11.47 9.15 -3.16
CA ARG A 84 -12.29 8.76 -1.98
C ARG A 84 -11.78 7.48 -1.33
N GLY A 85 -11.37 6.49 -2.12
CA GLY A 85 -10.72 5.28 -1.61
C GLY A 85 -9.43 5.57 -0.84
N VAL A 86 -8.54 6.39 -1.40
CA VAL A 86 -7.30 6.82 -0.74
C VAL A 86 -7.58 7.57 0.57
N LEU A 87 -8.54 8.49 0.57
CA LEU A 87 -8.93 9.25 1.76
C LEU A 87 -9.56 8.38 2.85
N ARG A 88 -10.30 7.33 2.46
CA ARG A 88 -10.80 6.31 3.40
C ARG A 88 -9.65 5.53 4.01
N ALA A 89 -8.71 5.05 3.19
CA ALA A 89 -7.52 4.35 3.68
C ALA A 89 -6.68 5.22 4.63
N ARG A 90 -6.55 6.52 4.34
CA ARG A 90 -5.93 7.51 5.24
C ARG A 90 -6.59 7.54 6.62
N GLN A 91 -7.92 7.48 6.67
CA GLN A 91 -8.64 7.46 7.95
C GLN A 91 -8.38 6.18 8.74
N ASP A 92 -8.24 5.03 8.07
CA ASP A 92 -7.98 3.73 8.71
C ASP A 92 -6.59 3.66 9.37
N ILE A 93 -5.62 4.47 8.88
CA ILE A 93 -4.24 4.50 9.37
C ILE A 93 -3.84 5.78 10.11
N LYS A 94 -4.78 6.71 10.34
CA LYS A 94 -4.50 8.03 10.97
C LYS A 94 -3.80 7.91 12.33
N ASP A 95 -4.14 6.88 13.11
CA ASP A 95 -3.60 6.65 14.44
C ASP A 95 -2.23 5.96 14.40
N MET A 96 -1.65 5.74 13.21
CA MET A 96 -0.34 5.11 13.04
C MET A 96 0.78 6.12 12.82
N GLY A 97 0.51 7.43 12.84
CA GLY A 97 1.53 8.44 12.57
C GLY A 97 2.02 8.45 11.11
N ILE A 98 1.16 7.99 10.19
CA ILE A 98 1.40 7.97 8.75
C ILE A 98 0.50 9.03 8.11
N ALA A 99 1.10 9.97 7.39
CA ALA A 99 0.39 10.93 6.56
C ALA A 99 0.12 10.33 5.17
N VAL A 100 -1.00 10.74 4.56
CA VAL A 100 -1.34 10.35 3.19
C VAL A 100 -1.76 11.60 2.42
N ASP A 101 -0.99 11.91 1.38
CA ASP A 101 -1.23 13.04 0.50
C ASP A 101 -1.70 12.56 -0.88
N VAL A 102 -2.51 13.39 -1.53
CA VAL A 102 -3.01 13.14 -2.89
C VAL A 102 -2.61 14.32 -3.76
N ILE A 103 -1.83 14.04 -4.80
CA ILE A 103 -1.42 14.99 -5.83
C ILE A 103 -2.27 14.73 -7.07
N ARG A 104 -2.94 15.78 -7.55
CA ARG A 104 -3.70 15.74 -8.80
C ARG A 104 -2.89 16.42 -9.91
N LEU A 105 -2.64 15.71 -11.01
CA LEU A 105 -1.90 16.21 -12.16
C LEU A 105 -2.86 16.65 -13.27
N ASP A 106 -2.66 17.85 -13.83
CA ASP A 106 -3.52 18.41 -14.88
C ASP A 106 -3.56 17.56 -16.16
N CYS A 107 -2.50 16.79 -16.42
CA CYS A 107 -2.42 15.83 -17.52
C CYS A 107 -1.63 14.58 -17.10
N ASP A 108 -1.80 13.51 -17.86
CA ASP A 108 -1.10 12.24 -17.70
C ASP A 108 0.12 12.12 -18.63
N HIS A 109 0.63 13.25 -19.15
CA HIS A 109 1.86 13.26 -19.94
C HIS A 109 3.02 12.66 -19.15
N GLU A 110 3.72 11.74 -19.80
CA GLU A 110 4.90 11.02 -19.30
C GLU A 110 5.91 11.88 -18.54
N THR A 111 6.26 13.06 -19.07
CA THR A 111 7.21 13.98 -18.43
C THR A 111 6.68 14.61 -17.15
N VAL A 112 5.37 14.89 -17.08
CA VAL A 112 4.70 15.46 -15.90
C VAL A 112 4.61 14.41 -14.80
N VAL A 113 4.22 13.18 -15.15
CA VAL A 113 4.15 12.05 -14.22
C VAL A 113 5.55 11.71 -13.68
N ALA A 114 6.56 11.60 -14.55
CA ALA A 114 7.93 11.31 -14.14
C ALA A 114 8.47 12.37 -13.16
N ARG A 115 8.29 13.66 -13.45
CA ARG A 115 8.68 14.76 -12.55
C ARG A 115 7.93 14.73 -11.22
N ALA A 116 6.66 14.35 -11.23
CA ALA A 116 5.88 14.25 -10.01
C ALA A 116 6.41 13.13 -9.08
N ILE A 117 6.85 12.00 -9.67
CA ILE A 117 7.54 10.93 -8.94
C ILE A 117 8.88 11.42 -8.39
N ASP A 118 9.72 12.02 -9.23
CA ASP A 118 11.05 12.52 -8.83
C ASP A 118 10.94 13.54 -7.67
N ARG A 119 9.96 14.44 -7.73
CA ARG A 119 9.68 15.39 -6.64
C ARG A 119 9.33 14.69 -5.31
N GLN A 120 8.70 13.52 -5.34
CA GLN A 120 8.40 12.78 -4.10
C GLN A 120 9.62 12.11 -3.50
N ILE A 121 10.63 11.79 -4.32
CA ILE A 121 11.95 11.37 -3.83
C ILE A 121 12.58 12.52 -3.05
N GLU A 122 12.61 13.72 -3.64
CA GLU A 122 13.17 14.93 -3.02
C GLU A 122 12.46 15.31 -1.72
N ASN A 123 11.13 15.15 -1.69
CA ASN A 123 10.31 15.43 -0.50
C ASN A 123 10.42 14.34 0.59
N GLY A 124 11.16 13.25 0.35
CA GLY A 124 11.33 12.17 1.32
C GLY A 124 10.07 11.33 1.55
N ALA A 125 9.25 11.15 0.51
CA ALA A 125 8.08 10.29 0.60
C ALA A 125 8.46 8.87 1.03
N ALA A 126 7.64 8.28 1.89
CA ALA A 126 7.82 6.91 2.37
C ALA A 126 7.39 5.85 1.34
N GLY A 127 6.65 6.27 0.31
CA GLY A 127 6.17 5.44 -0.78
C GLY A 127 5.22 6.22 -1.67
N VAL A 128 5.11 5.78 -2.93
CA VAL A 128 4.29 6.43 -3.96
C VAL A 128 3.32 5.43 -4.57
N ALA A 129 2.06 5.82 -4.70
CA ALA A 129 1.09 5.16 -5.56
C ALA A 129 0.84 6.06 -6.78
N VAL A 130 1.03 5.55 -7.99
CA VAL A 130 0.93 6.38 -9.21
C VAL A 130 0.00 5.76 -10.24
N THR A 131 -0.83 6.60 -10.86
CA THR A 131 -1.46 6.29 -12.14
C THR A 131 -0.76 7.11 -13.23
N GLY A 132 -0.28 6.44 -14.28
CA GLY A 132 0.40 7.08 -15.40
C GLY A 132 0.54 6.15 -16.61
N PRO A 133 1.03 6.67 -17.74
CA PRO A 133 1.20 5.89 -18.96
C PRO A 133 2.40 4.94 -18.86
N ASP A 134 2.34 3.79 -19.54
CA ASP A 134 3.45 2.83 -19.64
C ASP A 134 4.48 3.32 -20.66
N THR A 135 5.39 4.17 -20.21
CA THR A 135 6.45 4.75 -21.06
C THR A 135 7.83 4.58 -20.42
N VAL A 136 8.87 4.66 -21.24
CA VAL A 136 10.26 4.54 -20.77
C VAL A 136 10.58 5.59 -19.70
N GLN A 137 10.11 6.83 -19.88
CA GLN A 137 10.38 7.92 -18.95
C GLN A 137 9.73 7.70 -17.57
N VAL A 138 8.48 7.23 -17.55
CA VAL A 138 7.79 6.92 -16.29
C VAL A 138 8.44 5.70 -15.62
N ARG A 139 8.81 4.68 -16.41
CA ARG A 139 9.54 3.50 -15.92
C ARG A 139 10.85 3.90 -15.25
N GLU A 140 11.66 4.74 -15.90
CA GLU A 140 12.92 5.21 -15.34
C GLU A 140 12.71 6.03 -14.05
N ALA A 141 11.66 6.85 -13.97
CA ALA A 141 11.33 7.59 -12.74
C ALA A 141 10.94 6.66 -11.58
N ILE A 142 10.14 5.62 -11.87
CA ILE A 142 9.83 4.57 -10.90
C ILE A 142 11.10 3.87 -10.41
N ASP A 143 11.99 3.51 -11.33
CA ASP A 143 13.23 2.81 -11.01
C ASP A 143 14.17 3.68 -10.15
N ARG A 144 14.27 4.98 -10.46
CA ARG A 144 14.99 5.95 -9.61
C ARG A 144 14.41 6.02 -8.20
N ALA A 145 13.09 6.10 -8.06
CA ALA A 145 12.42 6.13 -6.76
C ALA A 145 12.74 4.87 -5.94
N VAL A 146 12.65 3.69 -6.56
CA VAL A 146 12.95 2.42 -5.88
C VAL A 146 14.42 2.33 -5.47
N VAL A 147 15.35 2.77 -6.31
CA VAL A 147 16.79 2.85 -5.99
C VAL A 147 17.04 3.82 -4.82
N ALA A 148 16.30 4.93 -4.75
CA ALA A 148 16.36 5.88 -3.64
C ALA A 148 15.67 5.38 -2.36
N GLY A 149 15.12 4.16 -2.35
CA GLY A 149 14.45 3.57 -1.20
C GLY A 149 12.98 3.98 -1.04
N VAL A 150 12.39 4.61 -2.06
CA VAL A 150 10.97 4.98 -2.10
C VAL A 150 10.22 3.93 -2.92
N PRO A 151 9.49 2.99 -2.29
CA PRO A 151 8.72 1.98 -3.02
C PRO A 151 7.59 2.64 -3.80
N VAL A 152 7.39 2.18 -5.04
CA VAL A 152 6.31 2.66 -5.92
C VAL A 152 5.34 1.54 -6.24
N ILE A 153 4.04 1.79 -6.16
CA ILE A 153 2.98 0.93 -6.73
C ILE A 153 2.30 1.65 -7.88
N THR A 154 1.88 0.90 -8.90
CA THR A 154 1.05 1.44 -9.99
C THR A 154 -0.42 1.13 -9.72
N VAL A 155 -1.31 2.06 -10.02
CA VAL A 155 -2.75 1.91 -9.79
C VAL A 155 -3.53 2.26 -11.05
N ASN A 156 -4.56 1.47 -11.37
CA ASN A 156 -5.43 1.60 -12.55
C ASN A 156 -4.74 1.35 -13.90
N SER A 157 -3.63 2.05 -14.16
CA SER A 157 -2.78 1.87 -15.33
C SER A 157 -1.45 1.29 -14.85
N ASP A 158 -0.98 0.25 -15.53
CA ASP A 158 0.30 -0.37 -15.19
C ASP A 158 1.45 0.28 -15.95
N VAL A 159 2.65 0.28 -15.35
CA VAL A 159 3.91 0.64 -15.98
C VAL A 159 4.79 -0.59 -15.95
N SER A 160 4.50 -1.49 -16.89
CA SER A 160 5.13 -2.81 -16.94
C SER A 160 6.64 -2.67 -17.19
N GLY A 161 7.43 -3.64 -16.72
CA GLY A 161 8.89 -3.59 -16.87
C GLY A 161 9.64 -2.57 -15.98
N SER A 162 8.94 -1.83 -15.12
CA SER A 162 9.55 -1.05 -14.03
C SER A 162 9.82 -1.91 -12.80
N ARG A 163 10.62 -1.37 -11.86
CA ARG A 163 10.89 -1.94 -10.53
C ARG A 163 9.81 -1.66 -9.50
N ARG A 164 8.62 -1.21 -9.93
CA ARG A 164 7.47 -1.03 -9.03
C ARG A 164 7.23 -2.29 -8.19
N LEU A 165 6.77 -2.11 -6.95
CA LEU A 165 6.49 -3.18 -6.02
C LEU A 165 5.32 -4.07 -6.46
N CYS A 166 4.22 -3.46 -6.92
CA CYS A 166 3.07 -4.17 -7.46
C CYS A 166 2.20 -3.24 -8.32
N PHE A 167 1.25 -3.85 -9.03
CA PHE A 167 0.18 -3.17 -9.76
C PHE A 167 -1.17 -3.49 -9.10
N VAL A 168 -2.00 -2.47 -8.90
CA VAL A 168 -3.37 -2.60 -8.40
C VAL A 168 -4.34 -2.04 -9.44
N GLY A 169 -5.00 -2.94 -10.16
CA GLY A 169 -5.97 -2.54 -11.19
C GLY A 169 -6.54 -3.75 -11.91
N GLN A 170 -7.27 -3.47 -12.98
CA GLN A 170 -7.84 -4.50 -13.85
C GLN A 170 -6.81 -4.99 -14.87
N ASP A 171 -7.02 -6.18 -15.40
CA ASP A 171 -6.37 -6.60 -16.65
C ASP A 171 -7.11 -5.96 -17.82
N LEU A 172 -6.72 -4.73 -18.17
CA LEU A 172 -7.37 -3.95 -19.22
C LEU A 172 -7.36 -4.67 -20.58
N LYS A 173 -6.32 -5.48 -20.86
CA LYS A 173 -6.22 -6.26 -22.09
C LYS A 173 -7.27 -7.35 -22.12
N ARG A 174 -7.42 -8.12 -21.04
CA ARG A 174 -8.49 -9.14 -20.94
C ARG A 174 -9.88 -8.51 -20.95
N SER A 175 -10.08 -7.39 -20.26
CA SER A 175 -11.34 -6.66 -20.31
C SER A 175 -11.71 -6.27 -21.74
N GLY A 176 -10.75 -5.73 -22.50
CA GLY A 176 -10.94 -5.40 -23.92
C GLY A 176 -11.24 -6.62 -24.80
N LEU A 177 -10.54 -7.74 -24.58
CA LEU A 177 -10.79 -9.00 -25.31
C LEU A 177 -12.21 -9.53 -25.06
N VAL A 178 -12.67 -9.53 -23.80
CA VAL A 178 -14.03 -9.96 -23.45
C VAL A 178 -15.07 -9.04 -24.10
N ALA A 179 -14.86 -7.73 -24.07
CA ALA A 179 -15.76 -6.78 -24.73
C ALA A 179 -15.83 -7.03 -26.25
N ALA A 180 -14.69 -7.23 -26.90
CA ALA A 180 -14.62 -7.54 -28.33
C ALA A 180 -15.32 -8.87 -28.67
N GLU A 181 -15.16 -9.90 -27.84
CA GLU A 181 -15.83 -11.19 -28.03
C GLU A 181 -17.36 -11.05 -27.92
N LEU A 182 -17.85 -10.31 -26.93
CA LEU A 182 -19.29 -10.04 -26.78
C LEU A 182 -19.84 -9.26 -27.98
N LEU A 183 -19.14 -8.22 -28.43
CA LEU A 183 -19.51 -7.46 -29.63
C LEU A 183 -19.54 -8.36 -30.88
N SER A 184 -18.56 -9.24 -31.05
CA SER A 184 -18.53 -10.19 -32.18
C SER A 184 -19.76 -11.10 -32.21
N LYS A 185 -20.23 -11.56 -31.04
CA LYS A 185 -21.47 -12.36 -30.93
C LYS A 185 -22.73 -11.55 -31.25
N MET A 186 -22.73 -10.25 -30.96
CA MET A 186 -23.86 -9.35 -31.29
C MET A 186 -23.88 -8.96 -32.77
N LEU A 187 -22.72 -8.92 -33.42
CA LEU A 187 -22.58 -8.52 -34.83
C LEU A 187 -22.93 -9.64 -35.82
N ASN A 188 -23.15 -10.90 -35.38
CA ASN A 188 -23.53 -12.01 -36.26
C ASN A 188 -24.82 -12.74 -35.83
N ARG A 189 -25.95 -12.13 -36.23
CA ARG A 189 -27.08 -12.77 -36.93
C ARG A 189 -27.78 -11.71 -37.80
N GLY A 190 -27.22 -11.39 -38.98
CA GLY A 190 -27.91 -10.53 -39.95
C GLY A 190 -27.05 -10.18 -41.16
N GLY A 191 -27.17 -10.96 -42.24
CA GLY A 191 -26.66 -10.67 -43.59
C GLY A 191 -25.71 -11.71 -44.13
#